data_AF-A0A349D3Q3-F1
#
_entry.id   AF-A0A349D3Q3-F1
#
_cell.length_a   1.000
_cell.length_b   1.000
_cell.length_c   1.000
_cell.angle_alpha   90.00
_cell.angle_beta   90.00
_cell.angle_gamma   90.00
#
_symmetry.space_group_name_H-M   'P 1'
#
loop_
_entity.id
_entity.type
_entity.pdbx_description
1 polymer ?
#
loop_
_entity_poly.entity_id
_entity_poly.type
_entity_poly.pdbx_seq_one_letter_code
_entity_poly.pdbx_strand_id
1 'polypeptide(L)'
;LDSATVYFQKSIDANLFPEGSYRELSTYLFDEGENLALRDLALKDEDGMIHTYIRRLSFYYQANFLDYMLEVFRMDIKRLNLWGTLAAFLISLIWIIYIWKLDVYEPERWSYVGLTFLLSAITMHFVFPITDTLNFAGFELNGSPLNDLLYCIVGIGMVEEMVKILPVLFMVYFTKEVDEPYDFILYGSVSALGFAFVENIGYIEQDKLNNIGARGFLAAVGHMMWTSTICYGMLLNRYKWHQHRWLTFFGFFLLAAIAHGFYDFWLINDWASSYNFLTLIFFLMSVHIWFLMKNNAINISTFFDPKIVIRNDQLKFFLIISFLSLFLYGYIAQSIYLGAFHANDYLMVNLAFYGYFIIYLAFIFSRFDIVHGYFAPINIPFNVAFPRLIKTAEYSGKRIELQLIPGHKHDELLEEAKKVFPPSAYMRKRKVVDGDKHWYVLELEKQVQWSRGIPNTLLMFQDDLDFDYQVGEEVQVFLAAIPRKEMLNQTFLHRRQLVEIGWATTVVLADE
;
A
#
# COMPACT_ATOMS: atom_id res chain seq x y z
N LEU A 1 -44.33 32.88 -5.77
CA LEU A 1 -44.49 31.64 -6.56
C LEU A 1 -44.63 32.05 -8.01
N ASP A 2 -43.50 32.09 -8.72
CA ASP A 2 -43.45 32.41 -10.14
C ASP A 2 -44.37 31.50 -10.96
N SER A 3 -44.96 32.05 -12.01
CA SER A 3 -45.87 31.33 -12.92
C SER A 3 -45.29 29.99 -13.38
N ALA A 4 -43.97 29.92 -13.58
CA ALA A 4 -43.25 28.72 -14.03
C ALA A 4 -43.35 27.54 -13.06
N THR A 5 -43.21 27.74 -11.74
CA THR A 5 -43.26 26.63 -10.76
C THR A 5 -44.64 25.99 -10.72
N VAL A 6 -45.69 26.79 -10.87
CA VAL A 6 -47.08 26.30 -10.98
C VAL A 6 -47.28 25.48 -12.26
N TYR A 7 -46.70 25.90 -13.39
CA TYR A 7 -46.77 25.12 -14.63
C TYR A 7 -46.02 23.79 -14.53
N PHE A 8 -44.82 23.78 -13.95
CA PHE A 8 -44.08 22.54 -13.73
C PHE A 8 -44.81 21.60 -12.79
N GLN A 9 -45.36 22.09 -11.67
CA GLN A 9 -46.14 21.27 -10.76
C GLN A 9 -47.38 20.68 -11.45
N LYS A 10 -48.12 21.47 -12.24
CA LYS A 10 -49.26 20.97 -13.01
C LYS A 10 -48.86 19.94 -14.06
N SER A 11 -47.71 20.12 -14.71
CA SER A 11 -47.18 19.17 -15.69
C SER A 11 -46.83 17.83 -15.04
N ILE A 12 -46.25 17.86 -13.83
CA ILE A 12 -45.97 16.68 -13.01
C ILE A 12 -47.29 16.00 -12.62
N ASP A 13 -48.24 16.74 -12.03
CA ASP A 13 -49.52 16.20 -11.56
C ASP A 13 -50.36 15.61 -12.71
N ALA A 14 -50.25 16.17 -13.92
CA ALA A 14 -50.93 15.71 -15.13
C ALA A 14 -50.13 14.67 -15.94
N ASN A 15 -48.92 14.29 -15.49
CA ASN A 15 -48.00 13.38 -16.17
C ASN A 15 -47.75 13.71 -17.66
N LEU A 16 -47.58 15.00 -17.98
CA LEU A 16 -47.42 15.47 -19.36
C LEU A 16 -45.97 15.47 -19.83
N PHE A 17 -45.07 16.02 -19.00
CA PHE A 17 -43.63 16.07 -19.27
C PHE A 17 -42.85 15.93 -17.96
N PRO A 18 -42.95 14.77 -17.28
CA PRO A 18 -42.51 14.62 -15.90
C PRO A 18 -41.00 14.81 -15.75
N GLU A 19 -40.17 14.20 -16.60
CA GLU A 19 -38.70 14.26 -16.48
C GLU A 19 -38.17 15.70 -16.49
N GLY A 20 -38.50 16.47 -17.53
CA GLY A 20 -38.07 17.86 -17.60
C GLY A 20 -38.73 18.73 -16.52
N SER A 21 -39.99 18.48 -16.16
CA SER A 21 -40.67 19.28 -15.13
C SER A 21 -40.06 19.05 -13.73
N TYR A 22 -39.74 17.82 -13.36
CA TYR A 22 -39.03 17.50 -12.12
C TYR A 22 -37.63 18.11 -12.10
N ARG A 23 -36.89 18.00 -13.20
CA ARG A 23 -35.53 18.56 -13.31
C ARG A 23 -35.52 20.09 -13.17
N GLU A 24 -36.34 20.79 -13.94
CA GLU A 24 -36.37 22.27 -13.91
C GLU A 24 -36.92 22.79 -12.58
N LEU A 25 -38.00 22.18 -12.05
CA LEU A 25 -38.59 22.59 -10.77
C LEU A 25 -37.63 22.35 -9.60
N SER A 26 -36.97 21.19 -9.54
CA SER A 26 -35.99 20.90 -8.49
C SER A 26 -34.78 21.82 -8.54
N THR A 27 -34.30 22.18 -9.74
CA THR A 27 -33.20 23.14 -9.91
C THR A 27 -33.62 24.52 -9.40
N TYR A 28 -34.78 25.02 -9.82
CA TYR A 28 -35.30 26.30 -9.33
C TYR A 28 -35.44 26.32 -7.80
N LEU A 29 -36.04 25.29 -7.21
CA LEU A 29 -36.22 25.21 -5.76
C LEU A 29 -34.89 25.12 -5.01
N PHE A 30 -33.88 24.48 -5.60
CA PHE A 30 -32.54 24.43 -5.04
C PHE A 30 -31.86 25.80 -5.07
N ASP A 31 -31.92 26.50 -6.19
CA ASP A 31 -31.30 27.82 -6.38
C ASP A 31 -31.95 28.89 -5.48
N GLU A 32 -33.26 28.83 -5.27
CA GLU A 32 -34.00 29.73 -4.37
C GLU A 32 -33.87 29.34 -2.87
N GLY A 33 -33.22 28.21 -2.56
CA GLY A 33 -33.06 27.73 -1.18
C GLY A 33 -34.36 27.23 -0.53
N GLU A 34 -35.36 26.85 -1.34
CA GLU A 34 -36.68 26.36 -0.91
C GLU A 34 -36.62 24.88 -0.48
N ASN A 35 -35.80 24.60 0.55
CA ASN A 35 -35.39 23.25 0.95
C ASN A 35 -36.56 22.33 1.35
N LEU A 36 -37.63 22.86 1.93
CA LEU A 36 -38.81 22.07 2.31
C LEU A 36 -39.59 21.62 1.08
N ALA A 37 -39.85 22.53 0.14
CA ALA A 37 -40.53 22.22 -1.11
C ALA A 37 -39.70 21.25 -1.97
N LEU A 38 -38.37 21.43 -1.99
CA LEU A 38 -37.46 20.53 -2.69
C LEU A 38 -37.51 19.11 -2.12
N ARG A 39 -37.49 18.95 -0.79
CA ARG A 39 -37.64 17.64 -0.14
C ARG A 39 -38.98 16.99 -0.50
N ASP A 40 -40.07 17.75 -0.42
CA ASP A 40 -41.40 17.21 -0.70
C ASP A 40 -41.54 16.79 -2.18
N LEU A 41 -40.89 17.53 -3.09
CA LEU A 41 -40.78 17.15 -4.50
C LEU A 41 -39.94 15.87 -4.68
N ALA A 42 -38.81 15.74 -3.97
CA ALA A 42 -37.98 14.55 -3.99
C ALA A 42 -38.71 13.30 -3.47
N LEU A 43 -39.52 13.43 -2.42
CA LEU A 43 -40.33 12.31 -1.91
C LEU A 43 -41.40 11.85 -2.92
N LYS A 44 -41.90 12.73 -3.79
CA LYS A 44 -42.87 12.39 -4.85
C LYS A 44 -42.21 11.78 -6.10
N ASP A 45 -40.94 12.06 -6.33
CA ASP A 45 -40.19 11.55 -7.47
C ASP A 45 -39.76 10.09 -7.23
N GLU A 46 -40.70 9.15 -7.45
CA GLU A 46 -40.48 7.70 -7.31
C GLU A 46 -39.48 7.18 -8.35
N ASP A 47 -39.54 7.68 -9.58
CA ASP A 47 -38.68 7.24 -10.71
C ASP A 47 -37.25 7.79 -10.63
N GLY A 48 -37.01 8.80 -9.78
CA GLY A 48 -35.68 9.39 -9.58
C GLY A 48 -35.24 10.23 -10.77
N MET A 49 -36.15 11.07 -11.27
CA MET A 49 -35.99 12.04 -12.35
C MET A 49 -35.23 13.29 -11.91
N ILE A 50 -35.24 13.62 -10.61
CA ILE A 50 -34.44 14.71 -10.05
C ILE A 50 -32.96 14.31 -10.08
N HIS A 51 -32.09 15.27 -10.42
CA HIS A 51 -30.65 15.07 -10.40
C HIS A 51 -30.16 14.60 -9.03
N THR A 52 -29.41 13.49 -8.98
CA THR A 52 -29.03 12.80 -7.74
C THR A 52 -28.36 13.71 -6.71
N TYR A 53 -27.52 14.65 -7.14
CA TYR A 53 -26.89 15.62 -6.24
C TYR A 53 -27.91 16.51 -5.53
N ILE A 54 -28.85 17.10 -6.28
CA ILE A 54 -29.90 17.97 -5.74
C ILE A 54 -30.80 17.18 -4.80
N ARG A 55 -31.19 15.97 -5.23
CA ARG A 55 -32.02 15.06 -4.45
C ARG A 55 -31.37 14.69 -3.12
N ARG A 56 -30.09 14.29 -3.14
CA ARG A 56 -29.30 14.00 -1.93
C ARG A 56 -29.25 15.21 -0.98
N LEU A 57 -28.93 16.39 -1.51
CA LEU A 57 -28.85 17.61 -0.69
C LEU A 57 -30.19 18.04 -0.10
N SER A 58 -31.31 17.76 -0.78
CA SER A 58 -32.65 18.04 -0.25
C SER A 58 -32.91 17.34 1.09
N PHE A 59 -32.37 16.13 1.28
CA PHE A 59 -32.45 15.40 2.54
C PHE A 59 -31.39 15.86 3.55
N TYR A 60 -30.19 16.21 3.06
CA TYR A 60 -29.10 16.74 3.89
C TYR A 60 -29.52 18.01 4.63
N TYR A 61 -30.10 19.00 3.93
CA TYR A 61 -30.51 20.28 4.53
C TYR A 61 -31.61 20.15 5.59
N GLN A 62 -32.33 19.02 5.59
CA GLN A 62 -33.40 18.73 6.54
C GLN A 62 -32.93 17.80 7.67
N ALA A 63 -31.62 17.52 7.75
CA ALA A 63 -31.03 16.54 8.66
C ALA A 63 -31.71 15.15 8.59
N ASN A 64 -32.27 14.80 7.42
CA ASN A 64 -32.93 13.52 7.21
C ASN A 64 -31.90 12.47 6.78
N PHE A 65 -31.18 11.92 7.75
CA PHE A 65 -30.06 11.02 7.51
C PHE A 65 -30.44 9.73 6.80
N LEU A 66 -31.61 9.16 7.10
CA LEU A 66 -32.03 7.88 6.51
C LEU A 66 -32.26 8.03 5.00
N ASP A 67 -33.08 8.99 4.60
CA ASP A 67 -33.38 9.22 3.18
C ASP A 67 -32.14 9.72 2.42
N TYR A 68 -31.27 10.49 3.09
CA TYR A 68 -29.97 10.88 2.54
C TYR A 68 -29.10 9.65 2.20
N MET A 69 -28.93 8.72 3.15
CA MET A 69 -28.13 7.52 2.93
C MET A 69 -28.77 6.59 1.90
N LEU A 70 -30.10 6.44 1.92
CA LEU A 70 -30.82 5.68 0.89
C LEU A 70 -30.59 6.25 -0.51
N GLU A 71 -30.56 7.57 -0.67
CA GLU A 71 -30.26 8.20 -1.96
C GLU A 71 -28.82 7.95 -2.41
N VAL A 72 -27.86 7.99 -1.47
CA VAL A 72 -26.47 7.62 -1.72
C VAL A 72 -26.37 6.16 -2.22
N PHE A 73 -27.03 5.20 -1.56
CA PHE A 73 -27.05 3.82 -2.05
C PHE A 73 -27.76 3.68 -3.40
N ARG A 74 -28.85 4.42 -3.62
CA ARG A 74 -29.58 4.42 -4.90
C ARG A 74 -28.69 4.89 -6.04
N MET A 75 -27.84 5.89 -5.80
CA MET A 75 -26.87 6.38 -6.79
C MET A 75 -25.94 5.26 -7.27
N ASP A 76 -25.38 4.48 -6.35
CA ASP A 76 -24.44 3.41 -6.71
C ASP A 76 -25.16 2.23 -7.37
N ILE A 77 -26.38 1.91 -6.95
CA ILE A 77 -27.22 0.91 -7.64
C ILE A 77 -27.48 1.33 -9.10
N LYS A 78 -27.77 2.61 -9.36
CA LYS A 78 -27.97 3.13 -10.73
C LYS A 78 -26.71 3.03 -11.60
N ARG A 79 -25.51 2.97 -11.00
CA ARG A 79 -24.22 2.84 -11.69
C ARG A 79 -23.82 1.39 -11.94
N LEU A 80 -24.58 0.41 -11.45
CA LEU A 80 -24.26 -1.00 -11.65
C LEU A 80 -24.43 -1.40 -13.12
N ASN A 81 -23.31 -1.65 -13.77
CA ASN A 81 -23.23 -2.31 -15.06
C ASN A 81 -22.49 -3.64 -14.88
N LEU A 82 -23.00 -4.72 -15.49
CA LEU A 82 -22.38 -6.05 -15.39
C LEU A 82 -20.88 -6.02 -15.75
N TRP A 83 -20.52 -5.37 -16.85
CA TRP A 83 -19.14 -5.32 -17.35
C TRP A 83 -18.25 -4.46 -16.47
N GLY A 84 -18.73 -3.29 -16.04
CA GLY A 84 -17.98 -2.41 -15.14
C GLY A 84 -17.78 -3.02 -13.75
N THR A 85 -18.84 -3.63 -13.21
CA THR A 85 -18.83 -4.29 -11.90
C THR A 85 -17.90 -5.49 -11.88
N LEU A 86 -17.94 -6.33 -12.91
CA LEU A 86 -17.02 -7.46 -13.03
C LEU A 86 -15.58 -6.97 -13.23
N ALA A 87 -15.34 -5.87 -13.95
CA ALA A 87 -14.01 -5.25 -14.04
C ALA A 87 -13.48 -4.84 -12.65
N ALA A 88 -14.28 -4.08 -11.90
CA ALA A 88 -13.93 -3.62 -10.55
C ALA A 88 -13.68 -4.79 -9.59
N PHE A 89 -14.48 -5.85 -9.69
CA PHE A 89 -14.31 -7.08 -8.92
C PHE A 89 -12.99 -7.79 -9.28
N LEU A 90 -12.70 -7.96 -10.58
CA LEU A 90 -11.45 -8.58 -11.04
C LEU A 90 -10.21 -7.80 -10.59
N ILE A 91 -10.25 -6.46 -10.70
CA ILE A 91 -9.18 -5.58 -10.21
C ILE A 91 -8.92 -5.84 -8.72
N SER A 92 -9.98 -5.80 -7.90
CA SER A 92 -9.88 -5.99 -6.45
C SER A 92 -9.37 -7.39 -6.11
N LEU A 93 -9.89 -8.42 -6.79
CA LEU A 93 -9.52 -9.81 -6.55
C LEU A 93 -8.05 -10.08 -6.90
N ILE A 94 -7.55 -9.57 -8.03
CA ILE A 94 -6.13 -9.71 -8.42
C ILE A 94 -5.23 -9.14 -7.32
N TRP A 95 -5.53 -7.93 -6.86
CA TRP A 95 -4.73 -7.26 -5.84
C TRP A 95 -4.84 -7.91 -4.47
N ILE A 96 -6.02 -8.38 -4.06
CA ILE A 96 -6.23 -9.13 -2.82
C ILE A 96 -5.45 -10.45 -2.84
N ILE A 97 -5.50 -11.21 -3.95
CA ILE A 97 -4.73 -12.45 -4.07
C ILE A 97 -3.22 -12.14 -4.02
N TYR A 98 -2.78 -11.05 -4.66
CA TYR A 98 -1.38 -10.64 -4.60
C TYR A 98 -0.94 -10.36 -3.16
N ILE A 99 -1.63 -9.48 -2.42
CA ILE A 99 -1.25 -9.12 -1.04
C ILE A 99 -1.37 -10.31 -0.08
N TRP A 100 -2.35 -11.18 -0.27
CA TRP A 100 -2.48 -12.42 0.52
C TRP A 100 -1.33 -13.38 0.26
N LYS A 101 -0.84 -13.49 -0.99
CA LYS A 101 0.35 -14.32 -1.31
C LYS A 101 1.66 -13.80 -0.72
N LEU A 102 1.71 -12.54 -0.29
CA LEU A 102 2.89 -11.97 0.36
C LEU A 102 2.95 -12.29 1.85
N ASP A 103 1.81 -12.70 2.41
CA ASP A 103 1.70 -13.12 3.78
C ASP A 103 2.25 -14.55 3.93
N VAL A 104 3.56 -14.63 4.14
CA VAL A 104 4.31 -15.88 3.98
C VAL A 104 4.55 -16.63 5.28
N TYR A 105 4.49 -15.93 6.42
CA TYR A 105 4.81 -16.51 7.73
C TYR A 105 3.56 -16.94 8.49
N GLU A 106 2.52 -16.11 8.51
CA GLU A 106 1.22 -16.40 9.12
C GLU A 106 0.11 -16.04 8.13
N PRO A 107 -0.25 -16.91 7.15
CA PRO A 107 -1.22 -16.53 6.13
C PRO A 107 -2.62 -16.27 6.69
N GLU A 108 -3.10 -15.05 6.50
CA GLU A 108 -4.39 -14.58 6.99
C GLU A 108 -5.60 -15.38 6.46
N ARG A 109 -6.64 -15.47 7.28
CA ARG A 109 -7.85 -16.22 6.89
C ARG A 109 -8.70 -15.40 5.93
N TRP A 110 -9.11 -16.04 4.84
CA TRP A 110 -9.98 -15.42 3.81
C TRP A 110 -11.27 -14.81 4.35
N SER A 111 -11.81 -15.31 5.47
CA SER A 111 -13.00 -14.74 6.12
C SER A 111 -12.77 -13.32 6.62
N TYR A 112 -11.59 -13.02 7.18
CA TYR A 112 -11.27 -11.70 7.73
C TYR A 112 -10.81 -10.71 6.65
N VAL A 113 -10.12 -11.22 5.63
CA VAL A 113 -9.85 -10.48 4.38
C VAL A 113 -11.17 -10.05 3.74
N GLY A 114 -12.10 -11.00 3.54
CA GLY A 114 -13.42 -10.72 2.99
C GLY A 114 -14.25 -9.78 3.86
N LEU A 115 -14.23 -9.96 5.19
CA LEU A 115 -14.91 -9.08 6.13
C LEU A 115 -14.40 -7.63 6.02
N THR A 116 -13.07 -7.44 5.99
CA THR A 116 -12.46 -6.11 5.88
C THR A 116 -12.85 -5.42 4.57
N PHE A 117 -12.79 -6.16 3.45
CA PHE A 117 -13.20 -5.68 2.14
C PHE A 117 -14.67 -5.22 2.14
N LEU A 118 -15.58 -6.05 2.66
CA LEU A 118 -17.01 -5.75 2.72
C LEU A 118 -17.32 -4.58 3.66
N LEU A 119 -16.69 -4.52 4.83
CA LEU A 119 -16.82 -3.39 5.75
C LEU A 119 -16.36 -2.10 5.08
N SER A 120 -15.26 -2.13 4.32
CA SER A 120 -14.80 -0.94 3.61
C SER A 120 -15.73 -0.52 2.47
N ALA A 121 -16.26 -1.47 1.70
CA ALA A 121 -17.23 -1.17 0.65
C ALA A 121 -18.51 -0.52 1.21
N ILE A 122 -18.96 -0.94 2.40
CA ILE A 122 -20.11 -0.34 3.09
C ILE A 122 -19.75 1.03 3.67
N THR A 123 -18.62 1.14 4.37
CA THR A 123 -18.23 2.39 5.04
C THR A 123 -17.83 3.50 4.07
N MET A 124 -17.45 3.19 2.83
CA MET A 124 -17.15 4.18 1.77
C MET A 124 -18.21 5.28 1.68
N HIS A 125 -19.49 4.93 1.82
CA HIS A 125 -20.61 5.88 1.74
C HIS A 125 -20.59 6.96 2.82
N PHE A 126 -19.80 6.81 3.89
CA PHE A 126 -19.58 7.85 4.90
C PHE A 126 -18.71 9.02 4.41
N VAL A 127 -18.09 8.92 3.23
CA VAL A 127 -17.42 10.06 2.58
C VAL A 127 -18.44 11.17 2.26
N PHE A 128 -19.59 10.81 1.67
CA PHE A 128 -20.59 11.77 1.21
C PHE A 128 -21.07 12.76 2.27
N PRO A 129 -21.52 12.35 3.48
CA PRO A 129 -21.99 13.31 4.47
C PRO A 129 -20.89 14.25 4.97
N ILE A 130 -19.63 13.78 5.00
CA ILE A 130 -18.50 14.61 5.42
C ILE A 130 -18.17 15.63 4.32
N THR A 131 -18.06 15.19 3.07
CA THR A 131 -17.81 16.08 1.93
C THR A 131 -18.93 17.10 1.73
N ASP A 132 -20.20 16.69 1.83
CA ASP A 132 -21.35 17.62 1.73
C ASP A 132 -21.35 18.66 2.86
N THR A 133 -20.86 18.30 4.06
CA THR A 133 -20.68 19.24 5.17
C THR A 133 -19.59 20.26 4.90
N LEU A 134 -18.48 19.85 4.27
CA LEU A 134 -17.41 20.75 3.86
C LEU A 134 -17.88 21.71 2.75
N ASN A 135 -18.59 21.18 1.75
CA ASN A 135 -19.16 21.98 0.67
C ASN A 135 -20.18 22.99 1.20
N PHE A 136 -21.05 22.59 2.13
CA PHE A 136 -21.98 23.50 2.79
C PHE A 136 -21.27 24.63 3.56
N ALA A 137 -20.08 24.37 4.11
CA ALA A 137 -19.24 25.39 4.74
C ALA A 137 -18.49 26.29 3.73
N GLY A 138 -18.72 26.12 2.42
CA GLY A 138 -18.09 26.88 1.33
C GLY A 138 -16.71 26.37 0.93
N PHE A 139 -16.33 25.16 1.35
CA PHE A 139 -15.08 24.53 0.94
C PHE A 139 -15.34 23.52 -0.16
N GLU A 140 -15.24 23.98 -1.40
CA GLU A 140 -15.51 23.20 -2.63
C GLU A 140 -14.50 23.56 -3.73
N LEU A 141 -14.47 22.76 -4.81
CA LEU A 141 -13.65 23.05 -5.99
C LEU A 141 -14.12 24.34 -6.67
N ASN A 142 -13.19 25.22 -7.03
CA ASN A 142 -13.51 26.49 -7.69
C ASN A 142 -12.56 26.85 -8.85
N GLY A 143 -11.66 25.94 -9.23
CA GLY A 143 -10.72 26.11 -10.33
C GLY A 143 -9.42 26.83 -9.93
N SER A 144 -9.37 27.47 -8.76
CA SER A 144 -8.15 28.10 -8.26
C SER A 144 -7.15 27.05 -7.80
N PRO A 145 -5.90 27.03 -8.32
CA PRO A 145 -4.94 25.96 -8.01
C PRO A 145 -4.68 25.75 -6.51
N LEU A 146 -4.60 26.82 -5.72
CA LEU A 146 -4.36 26.69 -4.28
C LEU A 146 -5.59 26.14 -3.55
N ASN A 147 -6.78 26.62 -3.89
CA ASN A 147 -8.02 26.14 -3.28
C ASN A 147 -8.24 24.67 -3.61
N ASP A 148 -8.13 24.31 -4.89
CA ASP A 148 -8.38 22.95 -5.36
C ASP A 148 -7.34 21.99 -4.80
N LEU A 149 -6.06 22.40 -4.67
CA LEU A 149 -5.05 21.58 -3.99
C LEU A 149 -5.42 21.31 -2.53
N LEU A 150 -5.84 22.35 -1.80
CA LEU A 150 -6.27 22.21 -0.41
C LEU A 150 -7.52 21.33 -0.32
N TYR A 151 -8.48 21.49 -1.23
CA TYR A 151 -9.69 20.67 -1.29
C TYR A 151 -9.38 19.22 -1.62
N CYS A 152 -8.48 18.93 -2.57
CA CYS A 152 -8.03 17.57 -2.84
C CYS A 152 -7.33 16.95 -1.63
N ILE A 153 -6.53 17.70 -0.86
CA ILE A 153 -5.85 17.18 0.34
C ILE A 153 -6.82 16.96 1.50
N VAL A 154 -7.67 17.94 1.81
CA VAL A 154 -8.52 17.95 3.01
C VAL A 154 -9.92 17.44 2.73
N GLY A 155 -10.57 17.91 1.66
CA GLY A 155 -11.94 17.53 1.31
C GLY A 155 -12.08 16.15 0.69
N ILE A 156 -11.04 15.70 -0.03
CA ILE A 156 -10.99 14.36 -0.65
C ILE A 156 -10.05 13.46 0.14
N GLY A 157 -8.73 13.64 0.02
CA GLY A 157 -7.71 12.73 0.56
C GLY A 157 -7.88 12.44 2.06
N MET A 158 -8.00 13.48 2.90
CA MET A 158 -8.17 13.29 4.34
C MET A 158 -9.50 12.60 4.70
N VAL A 159 -10.61 12.99 4.06
CA VAL A 159 -11.93 12.41 4.31
C VAL A 159 -11.94 10.94 3.93
N GLU A 160 -11.45 10.62 2.74
CA GLU A 160 -11.47 9.25 2.26
C GLU A 160 -10.53 8.35 3.05
N GLU A 161 -9.31 8.81 3.35
CA GLU A 161 -8.37 8.02 4.15
C GLU A 161 -8.87 7.81 5.59
N MET A 162 -9.62 8.78 6.15
CA MET A 162 -10.29 8.62 7.43
C MET A 162 -11.37 7.54 7.39
N VAL A 163 -12.11 7.44 6.30
CA VAL A 163 -13.12 6.38 6.12
C VAL A 163 -12.45 5.03 5.90
N LYS A 164 -11.41 4.96 5.06
CA LYS A 164 -10.66 3.73 4.75
C LYS A 164 -9.96 3.12 5.96
N ILE A 165 -9.61 3.90 6.99
CA ILE A 165 -8.98 3.33 8.19
C ILE A 165 -10.00 2.67 9.14
N LEU A 166 -11.31 2.97 9.06
CA LEU A 166 -12.31 2.45 9.99
C LEU A 166 -12.37 0.91 10.04
N PRO A 167 -12.40 0.18 8.90
CA PRO A 167 -12.36 -1.28 8.91
C PRO A 167 -11.06 -1.82 9.51
N VAL A 168 -9.92 -1.16 9.28
CA VAL A 168 -8.63 -1.56 9.86
C VAL A 168 -8.64 -1.40 11.37
N LEU A 169 -9.15 -0.29 11.89
CA LEU A 169 -9.30 -0.09 13.34
C LEU A 169 -10.25 -1.14 13.93
N PHE A 170 -11.31 -1.51 13.20
CA PHE A 170 -12.17 -2.61 13.62
C PHE A 170 -11.38 -3.92 13.77
N MET A 171 -10.57 -4.29 12.77
CA MET A 171 -9.72 -5.49 12.84
C MET A 171 -8.73 -5.41 14.01
N VAL A 172 -8.01 -4.30 14.17
CA VAL A 172 -6.98 -4.14 15.22
C VAL A 172 -7.56 -4.20 16.63
N TYR A 173 -8.76 -3.65 16.87
CA TYR A 173 -9.32 -3.53 18.21
C TYR A 173 -10.32 -4.62 18.58
N PHE A 174 -11.01 -5.23 17.60
CA PHE A 174 -12.09 -6.19 17.85
C PHE A 174 -11.76 -7.61 17.40
N THR A 175 -10.66 -7.84 16.68
CA THR A 175 -10.17 -9.17 16.36
C THR A 175 -8.77 -9.39 16.94
N LYS A 176 -8.27 -10.63 16.87
CA LYS A 176 -6.91 -10.99 17.29
C LYS A 176 -6.01 -11.34 16.10
N GLU A 177 -6.52 -11.17 14.88
CA GLU A 177 -5.84 -11.62 13.67
C GLU A 177 -4.69 -10.69 13.29
N VAL A 178 -4.76 -9.39 13.63
CA VAL A 178 -3.63 -8.46 13.44
C VAL A 178 -2.55 -8.73 14.50
N ASP A 179 -1.70 -9.72 14.27
CA ASP A 179 -0.65 -10.16 15.19
C ASP A 179 0.76 -10.21 14.58
N GLU A 180 0.88 -10.15 13.26
CA GLU A 180 2.09 -9.97 12.49
C GLU A 180 2.26 -8.50 12.01
N PRO A 181 3.49 -7.97 11.90
CA PRO A 181 3.74 -6.66 11.30
C PRO A 181 3.17 -6.51 9.87
N TYR A 182 3.22 -7.54 9.04
CA TYR A 182 2.73 -7.48 7.66
C TYR A 182 1.21 -7.28 7.58
N ASP A 183 0.43 -7.77 8.55
CA ASP A 183 -1.03 -7.67 8.61
C ASP A 183 -1.52 -6.23 8.56
N PHE A 184 -0.76 -5.29 9.14
CA PHE A 184 -1.09 -3.87 9.04
C PHE A 184 -1.12 -3.41 7.58
N ILE A 185 -0.15 -3.84 6.77
CA ILE A 185 -0.11 -3.53 5.34
C ILE A 185 -1.20 -4.30 4.59
N LEU A 186 -1.43 -5.57 4.94
CA LEU A 186 -2.46 -6.40 4.34
C LEU A 186 -3.85 -5.80 4.55
N TYR A 187 -4.29 -5.60 5.80
CA TYR A 187 -5.61 -5.06 6.11
C TYR A 187 -5.79 -3.63 5.63
N GLY A 188 -4.73 -2.80 5.70
CA GLY A 188 -4.73 -1.47 5.11
C GLY A 188 -5.02 -1.50 3.60
N SER A 189 -4.32 -2.39 2.88
CA SER A 189 -4.53 -2.60 1.45
C SER A 189 -5.90 -3.18 1.12
N VAL A 190 -6.37 -4.18 1.88
CA VAL A 190 -7.69 -4.81 1.68
C VAL A 190 -8.81 -3.80 1.92
N SER A 191 -8.71 -2.98 2.96
CA SER A 191 -9.66 -1.90 3.22
C SER A 191 -9.69 -0.92 2.05
N ALA A 192 -8.53 -0.44 1.62
CA ALA A 192 -8.42 0.45 0.47
C ALA A 192 -9.03 -0.14 -0.82
N LEU A 193 -8.86 -1.45 -1.06
CA LEU A 193 -9.45 -2.15 -2.21
C LEU A 193 -10.98 -2.29 -2.09
N GLY A 194 -11.53 -2.46 -0.89
CA GLY A 194 -12.98 -2.46 -0.67
C GLY A 194 -13.63 -1.10 -0.93
N PHE A 195 -12.96 -0.02 -0.51
CA PHE A 195 -13.33 1.35 -0.88
C PHE A 195 -13.25 1.54 -2.41
N ALA A 196 -12.09 1.23 -2.99
CA ALA A 196 -11.83 1.41 -4.41
C ALA A 196 -12.75 0.55 -5.28
N PHE A 197 -13.26 -0.59 -4.78
CA PHE A 197 -14.20 -1.42 -5.52
C PHE A 197 -15.48 -0.64 -5.89
N VAL A 198 -16.13 0.00 -4.91
CA VAL A 198 -17.38 0.75 -5.17
C VAL A 198 -17.08 1.98 -6.02
N GLU A 199 -15.97 2.66 -5.74
CA GLU A 199 -15.53 3.82 -6.52
C GLU A 199 -15.21 3.45 -7.99
N ASN A 200 -14.52 2.32 -8.21
CA ASN A 200 -14.20 1.80 -9.53
C ASN A 200 -15.46 1.52 -10.35
N ILE A 201 -16.53 0.99 -9.75
CA ILE A 201 -17.79 0.78 -10.46
C ILE A 201 -18.29 2.10 -11.07
N GLY A 202 -18.33 3.16 -10.26
CA GLY A 202 -18.80 4.47 -10.69
C GLY A 202 -17.94 5.06 -11.81
N TYR A 203 -16.61 5.09 -11.63
CA TYR A 203 -15.71 5.65 -12.63
C TYR A 203 -15.67 4.83 -13.93
N ILE A 204 -15.71 3.50 -13.84
CA ILE A 204 -15.70 2.62 -15.02
C ILE A 204 -16.98 2.78 -15.83
N GLU A 205 -18.12 2.92 -15.17
CA GLU A 205 -19.38 3.18 -15.85
C GLU A 205 -19.40 4.57 -16.49
N GLN A 206 -18.96 5.60 -15.76
CA GLN A 206 -18.91 6.98 -16.27
C GLN A 206 -18.08 7.12 -17.54
N ASP A 207 -16.96 6.40 -17.62
CA ASP A 207 -16.04 6.44 -18.76
C ASP A 207 -16.31 5.34 -19.80
N LYS A 208 -17.48 4.70 -19.74
CA LYS A 208 -17.92 3.66 -20.70
C LYS A 208 -16.86 2.57 -20.90
N LEU A 209 -16.35 2.03 -19.79
CA LEU A 209 -15.35 0.96 -19.73
C LEU A 209 -13.92 1.36 -20.19
N ASN A 210 -13.64 2.61 -20.57
CA ASN A 210 -12.33 2.99 -21.11
C ASN A 210 -11.20 3.06 -20.07
N ASN A 211 -11.52 3.41 -18.83
CA ASN A 211 -10.54 3.58 -17.77
C ASN A 211 -10.22 2.30 -16.96
N ILE A 212 -10.68 1.10 -17.36
CA ILE A 212 -10.40 -0.16 -16.63
C ILE A 212 -8.89 -0.31 -16.34
N GLY A 213 -8.03 -0.02 -17.32
CA GLY A 213 -6.58 -0.03 -17.14
C GLY A 213 -6.09 0.98 -16.10
N ALA A 214 -6.53 2.24 -16.20
CA ALA A 214 -6.16 3.30 -15.26
C ALA A 214 -6.57 2.95 -13.83
N ARG A 215 -7.80 2.45 -13.66
CA ARG A 215 -8.35 2.05 -12.36
C ARG A 215 -7.62 0.82 -11.79
N GLY A 216 -7.23 -0.12 -12.64
CA GLY A 216 -6.52 -1.34 -12.25
C GLY A 216 -5.05 -1.12 -11.87
N PHE A 217 -4.31 -0.31 -12.63
CA PHE A 217 -2.85 -0.18 -12.47
C PHE A 217 -2.41 1.06 -11.70
N LEU A 218 -3.22 2.12 -11.71
CA LEU A 218 -2.90 3.38 -11.04
C LEU A 218 -3.78 3.57 -9.80
N ALA A 219 -5.10 3.67 -9.97
CA ALA A 219 -5.99 4.05 -8.86
C ALA A 219 -5.97 2.99 -7.74
N ALA A 220 -6.23 1.71 -8.06
CA ALA A 220 -6.23 0.63 -7.06
C ALA A 220 -4.90 0.52 -6.32
N VAL A 221 -3.77 0.69 -7.03
CA VAL A 221 -2.44 0.69 -6.43
C VAL A 221 -2.26 1.92 -5.55
N GLY A 222 -2.67 3.11 -6.01
CA GLY A 222 -2.69 4.36 -5.25
C GLY A 222 -3.38 4.21 -3.90
N HIS A 223 -4.64 3.76 -3.91
CA HIS A 223 -5.41 3.54 -2.69
C HIS A 223 -4.70 2.59 -1.72
N MET A 224 -4.20 1.44 -2.20
CA MET A 224 -3.44 0.51 -1.36
C MET A 224 -2.25 1.20 -0.70
N MET A 225 -1.49 2.01 -1.46
CA MET A 225 -0.28 2.67 -0.97
C MET A 225 -0.57 3.70 0.13
N TRP A 226 -1.56 4.57 -0.08
CA TRP A 226 -1.86 5.65 0.86
C TRP A 226 -2.47 5.12 2.16
N THR A 227 -3.45 4.23 2.10
CA THR A 227 -4.01 3.65 3.34
C THR A 227 -2.98 2.77 4.06
N SER A 228 -2.13 2.04 3.33
CA SER A 228 -1.01 1.31 3.92
C SER A 228 0.00 2.22 4.62
N THR A 229 0.13 3.49 4.20
CA THR A 229 1.02 4.46 4.86
C THR A 229 0.55 4.72 6.29
N ILE A 230 -0.76 4.87 6.50
CA ILE A 230 -1.37 5.02 7.83
C ILE A 230 -1.10 3.78 8.68
N CYS A 231 -1.34 2.61 8.10
CA CYS A 231 -1.17 1.34 8.77
C CYS A 231 0.31 1.05 9.09
N TYR A 232 1.24 1.50 8.25
CA TYR A 232 2.66 1.45 8.54
C TYR A 232 3.04 2.33 9.74
N GLY A 233 2.39 3.48 9.92
CA GLY A 233 2.50 4.27 11.15
C GLY A 233 2.01 3.50 12.39
N MET A 234 0.92 2.74 12.28
CA MET A 234 0.42 1.88 13.36
C MET A 234 1.37 0.71 13.67
N LEU A 235 1.94 0.08 12.63
CA LEU A 235 3.00 -0.92 12.75
C LEU A 235 4.21 -0.33 13.50
N LEU A 236 4.69 0.85 13.08
CA LEU A 236 5.81 1.52 13.73
C LEU A 236 5.55 1.76 15.22
N ASN A 237 4.34 2.20 15.59
CA ASN A 237 3.95 2.36 16.98
C ASN A 237 4.00 1.06 17.79
N ARG A 238 3.62 -0.06 17.17
CA ARG A 238 3.56 -1.37 17.82
C ARG A 238 4.93 -2.03 17.95
N TYR A 239 5.84 -1.85 17.00
CA TYR A 239 7.11 -2.61 16.95
C TYR A 239 8.39 -1.78 17.09
N LYS A 240 8.33 -0.43 17.00
CA LYS A 240 9.54 0.41 16.99
C LYS A 240 9.45 1.68 17.85
N TRP A 241 8.39 2.47 17.70
CA TRP A 241 8.26 3.82 18.26
C TRP A 241 7.15 3.89 19.33
N HIS A 242 7.39 3.24 20.47
CA HIS A 242 6.38 3.12 21.51
C HIS A 242 6.01 4.45 22.21
N GLN A 243 6.87 5.47 22.15
CA GLN A 243 6.77 6.70 22.96
C GLN A 243 5.89 7.80 22.34
N HIS A 244 5.69 7.81 21.02
CA HIS A 244 5.03 8.92 20.31
C HIS A 244 3.81 8.47 19.48
N ARG A 245 3.01 7.55 20.03
CA ARG A 245 1.97 6.83 19.30
C ARG A 245 1.01 7.72 18.50
N TRP A 246 0.48 8.75 19.12
CA TRP A 246 -0.45 9.69 18.47
C TRP A 246 0.23 10.51 17.38
N LEU A 247 1.44 11.04 17.65
CA LEU A 247 2.18 11.83 16.68
C LEU A 247 2.54 11.00 15.44
N THR A 248 2.96 9.75 15.63
CA THR A 248 3.23 8.83 14.52
C THR A 248 1.95 8.49 13.75
N PHE A 249 0.85 8.16 14.44
CA PHE A 249 -0.40 7.85 13.75
C PHE A 249 -0.90 9.05 12.92
N PHE A 250 -1.05 10.23 13.53
CA PHE A 250 -1.53 11.42 12.83
C PHE A 250 -0.54 11.94 11.78
N GLY A 251 0.77 11.77 12.00
CA GLY A 251 1.79 12.12 11.02
C GLY A 251 1.70 11.28 9.75
N PHE A 252 1.54 9.96 9.89
CA PHE A 252 1.36 9.06 8.74
C PHE A 252 -0.03 9.19 8.10
N PHE A 253 -1.06 9.50 8.89
CA PHE A 253 -2.39 9.88 8.39
C PHE A 253 -2.33 11.13 7.50
N LEU A 254 -1.69 12.20 7.98
CA LEU A 254 -1.53 13.42 7.20
C LEU A 254 -0.68 13.18 5.95
N LEU A 255 0.38 12.37 6.06
CA LEU A 255 1.19 11.98 4.90
C LEU A 255 0.36 11.25 3.83
N ALA A 256 -0.50 10.31 4.25
CA ALA A 256 -1.41 9.61 3.34
C ALA A 256 -2.41 10.56 2.68
N ALA A 257 -3.04 11.45 3.47
CA ALA A 257 -3.99 12.44 2.96
C ALA A 257 -3.37 13.40 1.95
N ILE A 258 -2.15 13.90 2.23
CA ILE A 258 -1.40 14.77 1.31
C ILE A 258 -1.04 13.99 0.04
N ALA A 259 -0.57 12.74 0.18
CA ALA A 259 -0.16 11.93 -0.97
C ALA A 259 -1.35 11.61 -1.90
N HIS A 260 -2.51 11.28 -1.32
CA HIS A 260 -3.75 11.06 -2.04
C HIS A 260 -4.23 12.35 -2.71
N GLY A 261 -4.39 13.43 -1.96
CA GLY A 261 -4.85 14.71 -2.51
C GLY A 261 -3.91 15.30 -3.54
N PHE A 262 -2.60 15.06 -3.43
CA PHE A 262 -1.64 15.44 -4.47
C PHE A 262 -1.95 14.70 -5.78
N TYR A 263 -2.20 13.39 -5.74
CA TYR A 263 -2.56 12.62 -6.93
C TYR A 263 -3.84 13.17 -7.58
N ASP A 264 -4.88 13.42 -6.80
CA ASP A 264 -6.17 13.92 -7.30
C ASP A 264 -6.07 15.34 -7.86
N PHE A 265 -5.30 16.23 -7.23
CA PHE A 265 -5.14 17.60 -7.68
C PHE A 265 -4.64 17.68 -9.13
N TRP A 266 -3.62 16.87 -9.47
CA TRP A 266 -3.09 16.82 -10.83
C TRP A 266 -4.02 16.15 -11.85
N LEU A 267 -5.05 15.43 -11.40
CA LEU A 267 -6.08 14.86 -12.27
C LEU A 267 -7.28 15.79 -12.44
N ILE A 268 -7.65 16.54 -11.40
CA ILE A 268 -8.89 17.30 -11.33
C ILE A 268 -8.72 18.75 -11.81
N ASN A 269 -7.64 19.43 -11.42
CA ASN A 269 -7.49 20.85 -11.74
C ASN A 269 -7.00 21.04 -13.19
N ASP A 270 -7.68 21.89 -13.96
CA ASP A 270 -7.39 22.13 -15.38
C ASP A 270 -5.96 22.58 -15.64
N TRP A 271 -5.44 23.51 -14.82
CA TRP A 271 -4.05 23.96 -14.96
C TRP A 271 -3.06 22.86 -14.60
N ALA A 272 -3.31 22.13 -13.52
CA ALA A 272 -2.43 21.07 -13.05
C ALA A 272 -2.38 19.90 -14.05
N SER A 273 -3.52 19.47 -14.59
CA SER A 273 -3.63 18.34 -15.51
C SER A 273 -2.77 18.47 -16.78
N SER A 274 -2.41 19.70 -17.17
CA SER A 274 -1.44 19.98 -18.24
C SER A 274 -0.02 19.44 -17.96
N TYR A 275 0.28 19.10 -16.71
CA TYR A 275 1.57 18.57 -16.24
C TYR A 275 1.45 17.15 -15.66
N ASN A 276 0.58 16.30 -16.22
CA ASN A 276 0.30 14.94 -15.75
C ASN A 276 1.53 14.01 -15.57
N PHE A 277 2.67 14.34 -16.18
CA PHE A 277 3.93 13.61 -15.97
C PHE A 277 4.42 13.69 -14.51
N LEU A 278 4.05 14.75 -13.78
CA LEU A 278 4.35 14.87 -12.35
C LEU A 278 3.59 13.83 -11.54
N THR A 279 2.33 13.57 -11.88
CA THR A 279 1.53 12.48 -11.30
C THR A 279 2.18 11.13 -11.53
N LEU A 280 2.74 10.91 -12.73
CA LEU A 280 3.47 9.69 -13.06
C LEU A 280 4.72 9.53 -12.17
N ILE A 281 5.59 10.55 -12.08
CA ILE A 281 6.80 10.49 -11.26
C ILE A 281 6.45 10.26 -9.80
N PHE A 282 5.45 11.00 -9.29
CA PHE A 282 4.94 10.84 -7.93
C PHE A 282 4.39 9.44 -7.66
N PHE A 283 3.64 8.88 -8.59
CA PHE A 283 3.12 7.52 -8.49
C PHE A 283 4.25 6.49 -8.45
N LEU A 284 5.24 6.59 -9.34
CA LEU A 284 6.38 5.67 -9.35
C LEU A 284 7.21 5.74 -8.06
N MET A 285 7.38 6.94 -7.49
CA MET A 285 8.00 7.13 -6.18
C MET A 285 7.17 6.51 -5.05
N SER A 286 5.85 6.70 -5.07
CA SER A 286 4.93 6.12 -4.09
C SER A 286 4.99 4.59 -4.12
N VAL A 287 5.07 3.98 -5.31
CA VAL A 287 5.24 2.53 -5.49
C VAL A 287 6.53 2.04 -4.83
N HIS A 288 7.63 2.80 -4.94
CA HIS A 288 8.89 2.47 -4.27
C HIS A 288 8.79 2.59 -2.75
N ILE A 289 8.14 3.63 -2.24
CA ILE A 289 7.96 3.81 -0.80
C ILE A 289 7.12 2.67 -0.23
N TRP A 290 6.00 2.33 -0.87
CA TRP A 290 5.15 1.22 -0.44
C TRP A 290 5.87 -0.12 -0.50
N PHE A 291 6.70 -0.33 -1.54
CA PHE A 291 7.58 -1.47 -1.63
C PHE A 291 8.51 -1.61 -0.41
N LEU A 292 9.13 -0.51 0.03
CA LEU A 292 9.98 -0.50 1.21
C LEU A 292 9.18 -0.77 2.49
N MET A 293 7.98 -0.17 2.62
CA MET A 293 7.10 -0.38 3.77
C MET A 293 6.72 -1.85 3.93
N LYS A 294 6.23 -2.50 2.86
CA LYS A 294 5.88 -3.93 2.92
C LYS A 294 7.10 -4.83 3.19
N ASN A 295 8.25 -4.54 2.58
CA ASN A 295 9.45 -5.36 2.77
C ASN A 295 9.96 -5.23 4.21
N ASN A 296 9.92 -4.02 4.77
CA ASN A 296 10.24 -3.79 6.18
C ASN A 296 9.28 -4.54 7.11
N ALA A 297 7.99 -4.56 6.80
CA ALA A 297 6.99 -5.28 7.59
C ALA A 297 7.29 -6.79 7.62
N ILE A 298 7.53 -7.41 6.46
CA ILE A 298 7.89 -8.83 6.35
C ILE A 298 9.23 -9.13 7.06
N ASN A 299 10.24 -8.28 6.90
CA ASN A 299 11.56 -8.49 7.52
C ASN A 299 11.53 -8.53 9.05
N ILE A 300 10.59 -7.82 9.68
CA ILE A 300 10.47 -7.78 11.14
C ILE A 300 9.39 -8.72 11.69
N SER A 301 8.87 -9.62 10.85
CA SER A 301 7.86 -10.61 11.25
C SER A 301 8.24 -11.34 12.53
N THR A 302 7.26 -11.48 13.42
CA THR A 302 7.37 -12.28 14.65
C THR A 302 7.27 -13.78 14.40
N PHE A 303 6.78 -14.18 13.22
CA PHE A 303 6.59 -15.57 12.79
C PHE A 303 7.68 -16.04 11.83
N PHE A 304 8.79 -15.31 11.72
CA PHE A 304 9.87 -15.60 10.79
C PHE A 304 10.37 -17.06 10.86
N ASP A 305 10.27 -17.77 9.73
CA ASP A 305 10.88 -19.09 9.52
C ASP A 305 11.92 -18.99 8.38
N PRO A 306 13.22 -19.26 8.65
CA PRO A 306 14.27 -19.21 7.64
C PRO A 306 14.11 -20.23 6.51
N LYS A 307 13.25 -21.24 6.65
CA LYS A 307 12.94 -22.21 5.59
C LYS A 307 11.97 -21.67 4.55
N ILE A 308 11.22 -20.62 4.89
CA ILE A 308 10.23 -20.01 4.01
C ILE A 308 10.93 -19.00 3.11
N VAL A 309 10.94 -19.30 1.81
CA VAL A 309 11.55 -18.44 0.78
C VAL A 309 10.46 -17.92 -0.15
N ILE A 310 10.37 -16.60 -0.29
CA ILE A 310 9.46 -15.97 -1.25
C ILE A 310 9.92 -16.29 -2.67
N ARG A 311 9.06 -16.98 -3.43
CA ARG A 311 9.30 -17.30 -4.84
C ARG A 311 8.95 -16.10 -5.72
N ASN A 312 9.88 -15.16 -5.81
CA ASN A 312 9.76 -13.93 -6.59
C ASN A 312 9.23 -14.17 -8.02
N ASP A 313 9.73 -15.18 -8.72
CA ASP A 313 9.29 -15.46 -10.10
C ASP A 313 7.82 -15.88 -10.18
N GLN A 314 7.31 -16.64 -9.22
CA GLN A 314 5.89 -17.02 -9.20
C GLN A 314 4.98 -15.81 -8.99
N LEU A 315 5.36 -14.89 -8.11
CA LEU A 315 4.64 -13.63 -7.90
C LEU A 315 4.65 -12.76 -9.16
N LYS A 316 5.81 -12.68 -9.82
CA LYS A 316 5.99 -11.95 -11.08
C LYS A 316 5.09 -12.49 -12.18
N PHE A 317 5.11 -13.81 -12.41
CA PHE A 317 4.26 -14.46 -13.41
C PHE A 317 2.78 -14.32 -13.08
N PHE A 318 2.41 -14.45 -11.80
CA PHE A 318 1.03 -14.20 -11.36
C PHE A 318 0.57 -12.79 -11.75
N LEU A 319 1.33 -11.76 -11.40
CA LEU A 319 0.98 -10.37 -11.73
C LEU A 319 0.89 -10.14 -13.24
N ILE A 320 1.87 -10.60 -14.02
CA ILE A 320 1.86 -10.44 -15.49
C ILE A 320 0.63 -11.11 -16.09
N ILE A 321 0.35 -12.37 -15.73
CA ILE A 321 -0.79 -13.12 -16.25
C ILE A 321 -2.10 -12.45 -15.84
N SER A 322 -2.25 -12.05 -14.57
CA SER A 322 -3.43 -11.36 -14.08
C SER A 322 -3.68 -10.03 -14.80
N PHE A 323 -2.64 -9.24 -15.03
CA PHE A 323 -2.76 -7.95 -15.73
C PHE A 323 -3.07 -8.12 -17.22
N LEU A 324 -2.45 -9.08 -17.89
CA LEU A 324 -2.81 -9.44 -19.26
C LEU A 324 -4.25 -9.96 -19.35
N SER A 325 -4.71 -10.73 -18.34
CA SER A 325 -6.10 -11.19 -18.26
C SER A 325 -7.08 -10.02 -18.09
N LEU A 326 -6.72 -9.00 -17.31
CA LEU A 326 -7.52 -7.78 -17.15
C LEU A 326 -7.62 -6.99 -18.46
N PHE A 327 -6.52 -6.90 -19.23
CA PHE A 327 -6.56 -6.32 -20.59
C PHE A 327 -7.46 -7.10 -21.54
N LEU A 328 -7.31 -8.43 -21.56
CA LEU A 328 -8.15 -9.28 -22.40
C LEU A 328 -9.62 -9.12 -22.03
N TYR A 329 -9.93 -9.07 -20.73
CA TYR A 329 -11.27 -8.80 -20.24
C TYR A 329 -11.79 -7.43 -20.74
N GLY A 330 -11.01 -6.36 -20.57
CA GLY A 330 -11.39 -5.02 -21.03
C GLY A 330 -11.66 -4.98 -22.54
N TYR A 331 -10.83 -5.64 -23.34
CA TYR A 331 -11.04 -5.78 -24.79
C TYR A 331 -12.35 -6.50 -25.12
N ILE A 332 -12.63 -7.64 -24.47
CA ILE A 332 -13.86 -8.40 -24.69
C ILE A 332 -15.09 -7.57 -24.27
N ALA A 333 -15.03 -6.94 -23.10
CA ALA A 333 -16.11 -6.10 -22.59
C ALA A 333 -16.40 -4.94 -23.55
N GLN A 334 -15.37 -4.24 -24.04
CA GLN A 334 -15.52 -3.17 -25.02
C GLN A 334 -16.06 -3.66 -26.36
N SER A 335 -15.62 -4.82 -26.82
CA SER A 335 -16.10 -5.42 -28.07
C SER A 335 -17.60 -5.72 -28.02
N ILE A 336 -18.09 -6.18 -26.87
CA ILE A 336 -19.52 -6.44 -26.66
C ILE A 336 -20.29 -5.13 -26.44
N TYR A 337 -19.72 -4.19 -25.69
CA TYR A 337 -20.41 -2.97 -25.27
C TYR A 337 -20.52 -1.91 -26.38
N LEU A 338 -19.43 -1.68 -27.14
CA LEU A 338 -19.34 -0.63 -28.17
C LEU A 338 -18.94 -1.16 -29.56
N GLY A 339 -18.58 -2.44 -29.68
CA GLY A 339 -18.19 -3.06 -30.94
C GLY A 339 -16.67 -3.15 -31.15
N ALA A 340 -16.28 -3.91 -32.16
CA ALA A 340 -14.88 -4.28 -32.41
C ALA A 340 -13.95 -3.09 -32.73
N PHE A 341 -14.46 -2.03 -33.36
CA PHE A 341 -13.65 -0.84 -33.66
C PHE A 341 -13.18 -0.15 -32.39
N HIS A 342 -14.10 0.11 -31.45
CA HIS A 342 -13.79 0.69 -30.14
C HIS A 342 -12.90 -0.23 -29.31
N ALA A 343 -13.10 -1.55 -29.37
CA ALA A 343 -12.26 -2.51 -28.66
C ALA A 343 -10.79 -2.47 -29.15
N ASN A 344 -10.57 -2.35 -30.46
CA ASN A 344 -9.22 -2.25 -31.01
C ASN A 344 -8.52 -0.96 -30.59
N ASP A 345 -9.24 0.17 -30.62
CA ASP A 345 -8.72 1.45 -30.13
C ASP A 345 -8.37 1.39 -28.64
N TYR A 346 -9.30 0.87 -27.82
CA TYR A 346 -9.09 0.61 -26.40
C TYR A 346 -7.83 -0.21 -26.15
N LEU A 347 -7.62 -1.31 -26.90
CA LEU A 347 -6.45 -2.16 -26.74
C LEU A 347 -5.15 -1.42 -27.08
N MET A 348 -5.13 -0.66 -28.18
CA MET A 348 -3.94 0.09 -28.60
C MET A 348 -3.56 1.16 -27.58
N VAL A 349 -4.55 1.94 -27.11
CA VAL A 349 -4.35 2.95 -26.06
C VAL A 349 -3.86 2.28 -24.78
N ASN A 350 -4.53 1.22 -24.31
CA ASN A 350 -4.15 0.56 -23.07
C ASN A 350 -2.75 -0.07 -23.14
N LEU A 351 -2.37 -0.66 -24.28
CA LEU A 351 -1.03 -1.23 -24.45
C LEU A 351 0.04 -0.13 -24.46
N ALA A 352 -0.21 0.98 -25.14
CA ALA A 352 0.72 2.11 -25.22
C ALA A 352 0.95 2.78 -23.86
N PHE A 353 -0.13 3.01 -23.09
CA PHE A 353 -0.05 3.72 -21.81
C PHE A 353 0.25 2.80 -20.62
N TYR A 354 -0.39 1.63 -20.56
CA TYR A 354 -0.32 0.75 -19.39
C TYR A 354 0.56 -0.49 -19.57
N GLY A 355 1.02 -0.79 -20.80
CA GLY A 355 1.96 -1.89 -21.04
C GLY A 355 3.27 -1.77 -20.23
N TYR A 356 3.80 -0.55 -20.09
CA TYR A 356 4.94 -0.28 -19.21
C TYR A 356 4.61 -0.61 -17.74
N PHE A 357 3.43 -0.22 -17.24
CA PHE A 357 3.03 -0.46 -15.87
C PHE A 357 2.89 -1.94 -15.54
N ILE A 358 2.45 -2.77 -16.48
CA ILE A 358 2.40 -4.23 -16.29
C ILE A 358 3.79 -4.76 -15.94
N ILE A 359 4.79 -4.41 -16.75
CA ILE A 359 6.17 -4.86 -16.55
C ILE A 359 6.75 -4.24 -15.27
N TYR A 360 6.58 -2.94 -15.10
CA TYR A 360 7.11 -2.18 -13.98
C TYR A 360 6.55 -2.66 -12.63
N LEU A 361 5.23 -2.75 -12.50
CA LEU A 361 4.58 -3.22 -11.29
C LEU A 361 4.91 -4.69 -11.04
N ALA A 362 4.81 -5.57 -12.04
CA ALA A 362 5.16 -6.97 -11.85
C ALA A 362 6.61 -7.15 -11.39
N PHE A 363 7.54 -6.35 -11.91
CA PHE A 363 8.94 -6.38 -11.51
C PHE A 363 9.16 -5.85 -10.09
N ILE A 364 8.66 -4.66 -9.76
CA ILE A 364 8.83 -4.05 -8.43
C ILE A 364 8.13 -4.86 -7.35
N PHE A 365 6.90 -5.30 -7.60
CA PHE A 365 6.09 -6.01 -6.62
C PHE A 365 6.51 -7.47 -6.41
N SER A 366 7.25 -8.06 -7.36
CA SER A 366 7.85 -9.39 -7.17
C SER A 366 9.24 -9.37 -6.55
N ARG A 367 9.86 -8.21 -6.32
CA ARG A 367 11.23 -8.11 -5.81
C ARG A 367 11.28 -8.30 -4.29
N PHE A 368 11.57 -9.47 -3.75
CA PHE A 368 11.83 -9.60 -2.32
C PHE A 368 13.30 -9.89 -2.04
N ASP A 369 13.85 -9.15 -1.08
CA ASP A 369 15.15 -9.41 -0.45
C ASP A 369 14.88 -9.42 1.06
N ILE A 370 14.60 -10.61 1.57
CA ILE A 370 14.22 -10.80 2.96
C ILE A 370 15.48 -10.92 3.79
N VAL A 371 15.68 -9.96 4.68
CA VAL A 371 16.75 -10.01 5.67
C VAL A 371 16.11 -9.80 7.02
N HIS A 372 16.00 -10.88 7.80
CA HIS A 372 15.28 -10.82 9.07
C HIS A 372 15.93 -9.82 10.04
N GLY A 373 15.10 -8.93 10.59
CA GLY A 373 15.53 -7.82 11.44
C GLY A 373 16.02 -6.58 10.69
N TYR A 374 16.15 -6.63 9.36
CA TYR A 374 16.58 -5.48 8.56
C TYR A 374 15.41 -4.53 8.31
N PHE A 375 15.60 -3.28 8.74
CA PHE A 375 14.63 -2.22 8.57
C PHE A 375 15.23 -1.13 7.68
N ALA A 376 14.94 -1.20 6.38
CA ALA A 376 15.48 -0.28 5.39
C ALA A 376 15.05 1.17 5.66
N PRO A 377 15.97 2.16 5.55
CA PRO A 377 15.59 3.56 5.56
C PRO A 377 14.73 3.88 4.33
N ILE A 378 13.79 4.82 4.49
CA ILE A 378 12.94 5.29 3.38
C ILE A 378 13.79 6.23 2.51
N ASN A 379 14.46 5.67 1.51
CA ASN A 379 15.24 6.40 0.52
C ASN A 379 14.69 6.11 -0.88
N ILE A 380 14.45 7.16 -1.66
CA ILE A 380 13.99 7.03 -3.06
C ILE A 380 15.24 6.96 -3.95
N PRO A 381 15.47 5.85 -4.68
CA PRO A 381 16.61 5.77 -5.59
C PRO A 381 16.43 6.74 -6.76
N PHE A 382 17.51 7.31 -7.29
CA PHE A 382 17.43 8.20 -8.45
C PHE A 382 16.85 7.49 -9.69
N ASN A 383 17.06 6.18 -9.83
CA ASN A 383 16.56 5.35 -10.93
C ASN A 383 15.17 4.75 -10.65
N VAL A 384 14.20 5.56 -10.20
CA VAL A 384 12.82 5.11 -9.89
C VAL A 384 12.17 4.41 -11.08
N ALA A 385 12.35 4.93 -12.31
CA ALA A 385 11.74 4.35 -13.50
C ALA A 385 12.35 3.00 -13.93
N PHE A 386 13.62 2.76 -13.59
CA PHE A 386 14.38 1.56 -13.98
C PHE A 386 15.21 1.04 -12.80
N PRO A 387 14.55 0.43 -11.81
CA PRO A 387 15.21 -0.03 -10.60
C PRO A 387 16.20 -1.15 -10.92
N ARG A 388 17.47 -0.98 -10.52
CA ARG A 388 18.52 -2.01 -10.71
C ARG A 388 18.37 -3.15 -9.71
N LEU A 389 18.67 -4.37 -10.18
CA LEU A 389 18.79 -5.57 -9.36
C LEU A 389 20.08 -5.51 -8.55
N ILE A 390 19.98 -5.13 -7.28
CA ILE A 390 21.04 -5.39 -6.30
C ILE A 390 20.46 -6.47 -5.40
N LYS A 391 20.95 -7.71 -5.55
CA LYS A 391 20.69 -8.79 -4.59
C LYS A 391 21.71 -8.64 -3.48
N THR A 392 21.28 -8.71 -2.22
CA THR A 392 22.23 -8.85 -1.13
C THR A 392 22.82 -10.25 -1.18
N ALA A 393 24.13 -10.37 -1.35
CA ALA A 393 24.79 -11.66 -1.51
C ALA A 393 24.73 -12.52 -0.23
N GLU A 394 24.16 -13.71 -0.33
CA GLU A 394 23.96 -14.69 0.76
C GLU A 394 25.15 -15.65 0.82
N TYR A 395 25.89 -15.62 1.93
CA TYR A 395 27.08 -16.45 2.13
C TYR A 395 26.88 -17.60 3.13
N SER A 396 25.65 -17.79 3.60
CA SER A 396 25.29 -18.89 4.48
C SER A 396 25.65 -20.24 3.83
N GLY A 397 26.42 -21.07 4.54
CA GLY A 397 26.97 -22.35 4.08
C GLY A 397 28.45 -22.31 3.70
N LYS A 398 29.01 -21.15 3.36
CA LYS A 398 30.43 -21.06 2.98
C LYS A 398 31.37 -21.36 4.16
N ARG A 399 32.42 -22.12 3.88
CA ARG A 399 33.52 -22.38 4.80
C ARG A 399 34.59 -21.29 4.67
N ILE A 400 35.05 -20.77 5.79
CA ILE A 400 36.06 -19.71 5.85
C ILE A 400 37.18 -20.07 6.81
N GLU A 401 38.36 -19.52 6.55
CA GLU A 401 39.48 -19.50 7.50
C GLU A 401 39.67 -18.07 8.00
N LEU A 402 39.83 -17.92 9.32
CA LEU A 402 40.02 -16.61 9.95
C LEU A 402 41.44 -16.46 10.50
N GLN A 403 42.02 -15.28 10.30
CA GLN A 403 43.31 -14.90 10.87
C GLN A 403 43.20 -13.58 11.63
N LEU A 404 43.56 -13.55 12.91
CA LEU A 404 43.48 -12.31 13.71
C LEU A 404 44.51 -11.30 13.22
N ILE A 405 44.07 -10.04 13.05
CA ILE A 405 44.99 -8.92 12.85
C ILE A 405 45.46 -8.46 14.24
N PRO A 406 46.77 -8.45 14.53
CA PRO A 406 47.28 -8.04 15.83
C PRO A 406 46.85 -6.61 16.18
N GLY A 407 45.93 -6.48 17.14
CA GLY A 407 45.49 -5.20 17.69
C GLY A 407 46.32 -4.73 18.89
N HIS A 408 46.28 -3.42 19.18
CA HIS A 408 46.99 -2.80 20.31
C HIS A 408 46.24 -2.82 21.65
N LYS A 409 44.97 -3.22 21.69
CA LYS A 409 44.19 -3.32 22.95
C LYS A 409 44.33 -4.73 23.54
N HIS A 410 44.81 -4.84 24.77
CA HIS A 410 44.71 -6.07 25.56
C HIS A 410 43.28 -6.24 26.07
N ASP A 411 42.56 -7.20 25.50
CA ASP A 411 41.25 -7.65 25.98
C ASP A 411 41.31 -9.16 26.23
N GLU A 412 40.70 -9.65 27.32
CA GLU A 412 40.79 -11.07 27.72
C GLU A 412 40.32 -12.01 26.60
N LEU A 413 39.27 -11.59 25.88
CA LEU A 413 38.72 -12.31 24.72
C LEU A 413 39.67 -12.34 23.53
N LEU A 414 40.46 -11.29 23.32
CA LEU A 414 41.49 -11.27 22.27
C LEU A 414 42.61 -12.28 22.60
N GLU A 415 42.99 -12.40 23.87
CA GLU A 415 43.97 -13.40 24.32
C GLU A 415 43.43 -14.83 24.26
N GLU A 416 42.14 -15.04 24.52
CA GLU A 416 41.46 -16.31 24.25
C GLU A 416 41.42 -16.64 22.76
N ALA A 417 41.07 -15.66 21.93
CA ALA A 417 41.03 -15.81 20.48
C ALA A 417 42.42 -16.16 19.92
N LYS A 418 43.50 -15.50 20.39
CA LYS A 418 44.87 -15.84 19.99
C LYS A 418 45.26 -17.31 20.24
N LYS A 419 44.67 -17.99 21.25
CA LYS A 419 44.96 -19.41 21.54
C LYS A 419 44.25 -20.38 20.59
N VAL A 420 43.22 -19.90 19.89
CA VAL A 420 42.32 -20.70 19.07
C VAL A 420 42.62 -20.50 17.59
N PHE A 421 43.11 -19.33 17.21
CA PHE A 421 43.33 -18.95 15.82
C PHE A 421 44.61 -19.55 15.19
N PRO A 422 44.59 -19.83 13.87
CA PRO A 422 43.48 -19.65 12.93
C PRO A 422 42.46 -20.81 12.99
N PRO A 423 41.15 -20.55 13.19
CA PRO A 423 40.12 -21.58 13.09
C PRO A 423 39.42 -21.53 11.73
N SER A 424 39.06 -22.70 11.22
CA SER A 424 38.04 -22.80 10.17
C SER A 424 36.64 -22.64 10.78
N ALA A 425 35.75 -21.95 10.07
CA ALA A 425 34.39 -21.65 10.50
C ALA A 425 33.40 -21.77 9.34
N TYR A 426 32.15 -22.06 9.66
CA TYR A 426 31.05 -21.99 8.71
C TYR A 426 30.23 -20.73 8.94
N MET A 427 29.95 -19.99 7.88
CA MET A 427 28.95 -18.93 7.92
C MET A 427 27.57 -19.59 8.00
N ARG A 428 26.86 -19.48 9.13
CA ARG A 428 25.59 -20.19 9.33
C ARG A 428 24.39 -19.40 8.90
N LYS A 429 24.28 -18.16 9.37
CA LYS A 429 23.16 -17.30 9.05
C LYS A 429 23.57 -15.84 9.12
N ARG A 430 22.96 -15.02 8.28
CA ARG A 430 23.02 -13.57 8.40
C ARG A 430 22.31 -13.11 9.67
N LYS A 431 22.83 -12.04 10.28
CA LYS A 431 22.22 -11.33 11.40
C LYS A 431 22.24 -9.84 11.10
N VAL A 432 21.26 -9.10 11.61
CA VAL A 432 21.26 -7.64 11.53
C VAL A 432 21.69 -7.06 12.86
N VAL A 433 22.67 -6.16 12.85
CA VAL A 433 23.17 -5.46 14.04
C VAL A 433 23.18 -3.96 13.77
N ASP A 434 22.49 -3.19 14.61
CA ASP A 434 22.31 -1.73 14.45
C ASP A 434 21.81 -1.31 13.04
N GLY A 435 21.00 -2.16 12.41
CA GLY A 435 20.46 -1.94 11.07
C GLY A 435 21.41 -2.31 9.94
N ASP A 436 22.61 -2.81 10.23
CA ASP A 436 23.55 -3.32 9.24
C ASP A 436 23.31 -4.80 8.93
N LYS A 437 23.23 -5.15 7.65
CA LYS A 437 22.95 -6.49 7.14
C LYS A 437 24.19 -7.35 6.86
N HIS A 438 25.40 -6.82 7.03
CA HIS A 438 26.67 -7.49 6.70
C HIS A 438 27.27 -8.24 7.89
N TRP A 439 26.42 -8.59 8.87
CA TRP A 439 26.81 -9.43 9.98
C TRP A 439 26.43 -10.89 9.71
N TYR A 440 27.36 -11.80 10.00
CA TYR A 440 27.17 -13.25 9.88
C TYR A 440 27.48 -13.94 11.20
N VAL A 441 26.64 -14.90 11.55
CA VAL A 441 26.89 -15.84 12.65
C VAL A 441 27.81 -16.93 12.13
N LEU A 442 28.99 -17.02 12.73
CA LEU A 442 29.98 -18.03 12.46
C LEU A 442 29.87 -19.17 13.48
N GLU A 443 29.96 -20.39 13.01
CA GLU A 443 30.17 -21.58 13.84
C GLU A 443 31.59 -22.12 13.60
N LEU A 444 32.41 -22.11 14.64
CA LEU A 444 33.77 -22.60 14.62
C LEU A 444 33.80 -24.13 14.60
N GLU A 445 34.67 -24.71 13.79
CA GLU A 445 34.88 -26.17 13.74
C GLU A 445 35.55 -26.69 15.01
N LYS A 446 36.48 -25.90 15.57
CA LYS A 446 37.17 -26.23 16.81
C LYS A 446 36.29 -25.89 18.01
N GLN A 447 36.21 -26.80 18.99
CA GLN A 447 35.51 -26.53 20.24
C GLN A 447 36.26 -25.47 21.07
N VAL A 448 35.59 -24.36 21.34
CA VAL A 448 36.09 -23.18 22.05
C VAL A 448 35.05 -22.73 23.06
N GLN A 449 35.48 -22.60 24.31
CA GLN A 449 34.69 -22.01 25.38
C GLN A 449 35.18 -20.59 25.60
N TRP A 450 34.34 -19.61 25.27
CA TRP A 450 34.62 -18.19 25.50
C TRP A 450 34.28 -17.82 26.95
N SER A 451 35.11 -17.02 27.60
CA SER A 451 34.76 -16.47 28.93
C SER A 451 33.51 -15.58 28.89
N ARG A 452 33.29 -14.89 27.77
CA ARG A 452 32.15 -14.00 27.54
C ARG A 452 31.55 -14.22 26.15
N GLY A 453 30.86 -15.34 25.96
CA GLY A 453 30.15 -15.61 24.72
C GLY A 453 29.51 -17.00 24.67
N ILE A 454 28.78 -17.25 23.59
CA ILE A 454 28.25 -18.59 23.29
C ILE A 454 29.40 -19.47 22.76
N PRO A 455 29.59 -20.70 23.28
CA PRO A 455 30.62 -21.61 22.80
C PRO A 455 30.59 -21.80 21.29
N ASN A 456 31.76 -21.88 20.67
CA ASN A 456 31.97 -22.09 19.23
C ASN A 456 31.31 -21.05 18.30
N THR A 457 30.72 -19.98 18.83
CA THR A 457 29.92 -19.04 18.02
C THR A 457 30.55 -17.66 18.05
N LEU A 458 30.72 -17.06 16.87
CA LEU A 458 31.14 -15.67 16.72
C LEU A 458 30.20 -14.92 15.80
N LEU A 459 30.25 -13.59 15.89
CA LEU A 459 29.72 -12.69 14.89
C LEU A 459 30.87 -12.11 14.08
N MET A 460 30.67 -12.06 12.78
CA MET A 460 31.59 -11.45 11.84
C MET A 460 30.87 -10.33 11.11
N PHE A 461 31.49 -9.16 11.08
CA PHE A 461 31.06 -8.01 10.31
C PHE A 461 32.01 -7.76 9.16
N GLN A 462 31.46 -7.51 7.99
CA GLN A 462 32.21 -7.10 6.80
C GLN A 462 31.89 -5.64 6.49
N ASP A 463 32.93 -4.81 6.43
CA ASP A 463 32.80 -3.36 6.26
C ASP A 463 32.61 -2.94 4.79
N ASP A 464 32.97 -3.82 3.84
CA ASP A 464 32.84 -3.54 2.41
C ASP A 464 31.49 -4.01 1.83
N LEU A 465 30.69 -3.03 1.42
CA LEU A 465 29.30 -3.17 0.94
C LEU A 465 29.19 -3.76 -0.47
N ASP A 466 30.23 -3.64 -1.28
CA ASP A 466 30.25 -4.09 -2.69
C ASP A 466 31.09 -5.35 -2.89
N PHE A 467 31.66 -5.88 -1.81
CA PHE A 467 32.60 -6.99 -1.88
C PHE A 467 31.89 -8.35 -1.95
N ASP A 468 32.16 -9.10 -3.02
CA ASP A 468 31.69 -10.47 -3.17
C ASP A 468 32.75 -11.46 -2.73
N TYR A 469 32.46 -12.34 -1.76
CA TYR A 469 33.41 -13.36 -1.32
C TYR A 469 33.74 -14.36 -2.45
N GLN A 470 34.81 -14.06 -3.20
CA GLN A 470 35.45 -14.99 -4.11
C GLN A 470 36.35 -15.95 -3.35
N VAL A 471 36.46 -17.18 -3.87
CA VAL A 471 37.33 -18.20 -3.27
C VAL A 471 38.78 -17.73 -3.34
N GLY A 472 39.48 -17.75 -2.20
CA GLY A 472 40.89 -17.36 -2.10
C GLY A 472 41.18 -15.87 -1.96
N GLU A 473 40.17 -14.99 -1.98
CA GLU A 473 40.37 -13.57 -1.67
C GLU A 473 40.36 -13.33 -0.16
N GLU A 474 41.34 -12.56 0.32
CA GLU A 474 41.49 -12.19 1.72
C GLU A 474 40.78 -10.87 2.01
N VAL A 475 39.90 -10.88 3.01
CA VAL A 475 39.01 -9.75 3.32
C VAL A 475 39.17 -9.37 4.78
N GLN A 476 39.25 -8.07 5.06
CA GLN A 476 39.24 -7.59 6.43
C GLN A 476 37.82 -7.62 7.00
N VAL A 477 37.68 -8.25 8.17
CA VAL A 477 36.42 -8.42 8.89
C VAL A 477 36.59 -8.06 10.37
N PHE A 478 35.50 -7.68 11.01
CA PHE A 478 35.45 -7.40 12.43
C PHE A 478 34.74 -8.53 13.18
N LEU A 479 35.33 -9.00 14.28
CA LEU A 479 34.81 -10.11 15.06
C LEU A 479 34.28 -9.65 16.42
N ALA A 480 33.14 -10.22 16.81
CA ALA A 480 32.52 -10.01 18.11
C ALA A 480 31.93 -11.32 18.65
N ALA A 481 31.88 -11.45 19.98
CA ALA A 481 31.16 -12.51 20.66
C ALA A 481 29.74 -12.07 21.06
N ILE A 482 28.78 -12.99 20.98
CA ILE A 482 27.42 -12.78 21.51
C ILE A 482 27.36 -13.33 22.94
N PRO A 483 26.95 -12.54 23.94
CA PRO A 483 26.92 -12.99 25.34
C PRO A 483 25.93 -14.11 25.65
N ARG A 484 24.78 -14.15 24.95
CA ARG A 484 23.64 -15.01 25.30
C ARG A 484 22.97 -15.60 24.07
N LYS A 485 22.58 -16.87 24.12
CA LYS A 485 21.99 -17.59 22.98
C LYS A 485 20.65 -16.99 22.53
N GLU A 486 19.87 -16.44 23.46
CA GLU A 486 18.57 -15.82 23.16
C GLU A 486 18.69 -14.61 22.22
N MET A 487 19.84 -13.91 22.25
CA MET A 487 20.09 -12.72 21.43
C MET A 487 20.22 -13.05 19.93
N LEU A 488 20.61 -14.28 19.58
CA LEU A 488 20.65 -14.74 18.18
C LEU A 488 19.27 -14.71 17.51
N ASN A 489 18.20 -14.81 18.31
CA ASN A 489 16.83 -14.88 17.83
C ASN A 489 16.07 -13.54 17.98
N GLN A 490 16.68 -12.52 18.58
CA GLN A 490 16.06 -11.19 18.69
C GLN A 490 15.98 -10.50 17.33
N THR A 491 14.85 -9.89 16.99
CA THR A 491 14.69 -9.15 15.72
C THR A 491 15.66 -7.97 15.62
N PHE A 492 15.85 -7.22 16.72
CA PHE A 492 16.76 -6.09 16.80
C PHE A 492 17.92 -6.41 17.74
N LEU A 493 19.15 -6.32 17.24
CA LEU A 493 20.38 -6.53 18.00
C LEU A 493 21.26 -5.28 17.87
N HIS A 494 21.81 -4.80 18.98
CA HIS A 494 22.67 -3.61 19.00
C HIS A 494 24.13 -3.99 19.25
N ARG A 495 25.07 -3.34 18.56
CA ARG A 495 26.52 -3.60 18.68
C ARG A 495 27.01 -3.40 20.11
N ARG A 496 26.46 -2.43 20.84
CA ARG A 496 26.76 -2.19 22.27
C ARG A 496 26.46 -3.38 23.19
N GLN A 497 25.65 -4.34 22.74
CA GLN A 497 25.33 -5.56 23.48
C GLN A 497 26.28 -6.72 23.15
N LEU A 498 27.15 -6.55 22.16
CA LEU A 498 28.16 -7.51 21.75
C LEU A 498 29.46 -7.27 22.51
N VAL A 499 30.28 -8.32 22.62
CA VAL A 499 31.63 -8.21 23.18
C VAL A 499 32.62 -8.19 22.03
N GLU A 500 33.31 -7.07 21.84
CA GLU A 500 34.24 -6.89 20.73
C GLU A 500 35.49 -7.75 20.91
N ILE A 501 35.92 -8.45 19.84
CA ILE A 501 37.18 -9.21 19.84
C ILE A 501 38.25 -8.39 19.10
N GLY A 502 37.93 -7.90 17.91
CA GLY A 502 38.84 -7.10 17.10
C GLY A 502 38.76 -7.39 15.61
N TRP A 503 39.72 -6.87 14.86
CA TRP A 503 39.81 -7.08 13.42
C TRP A 503 40.54 -8.40 13.09
N ALA A 504 40.08 -9.05 12.03
CA ALA A 504 40.64 -10.26 11.47
C ALA A 504 40.66 -10.16 9.94
N THR A 505 41.40 -11.02 9.27
CA THR A 505 41.22 -11.33 7.87
C THR A 505 40.48 -12.66 7.74
N THR A 506 39.71 -12.80 6.67
CA THR A 506 39.01 -14.04 6.32
C THR A 506 39.29 -14.40 4.87
N VAL A 507 39.42 -15.69 4.59
CA VAL A 507 39.52 -16.24 3.23
C VAL A 507 38.43 -17.29 3.06
N VAL A 508 37.70 -17.26 1.95
CA VAL A 508 36.75 -18.33 1.61
C VAL A 508 37.51 -19.51 1.04
N LEU A 509 37.30 -20.67 1.66
CA LEU A 509 37.87 -21.94 1.23
C LEU A 509 37.02 -22.51 0.09
N ALA A 510 37.66 -23.22 -0.84
CA ALA A 510 36.94 -23.99 -1.84
C ALA A 510 36.13 -25.09 -1.13
N ASP A 511 34.90 -25.33 -1.58
CA ASP A 511 34.12 -26.49 -1.15
C ASP A 511 34.89 -27.77 -1.55
N GLU A 512 35.25 -28.60 -0.57
CA GLU A 512 35.94 -29.90 -0.79
C GLU A 512 35.04 -30.95 -1.46
#